data_AF-A0A6A0JT79-F1
#
_entry.id   AF-A0A6A0JT79-F1
#
_cell.length_a   1.000
_cell.length_b   1.000
_cell.length_c   1.000
_cell.angle_alpha   90.00
_cell.angle_beta   90.00
_cell.angle_gamma   90.00
#
_symmetry.space_group_name_H-M   'P 1'
#
loop_
_entity.id
_entity.type
_entity.pdbx_description
1 polymer ?
#
loop_
_entity_poly.entity_id
_entity_poly.type
_entity_poly.pdbx_seq_one_letter_code
_entity_poly.pdbx_strand_id
1 'polypeptide(L)'
;TPFTSILGGAKVSDKIKVVENLLSKSNNILIGGGMAATFLLSQNLEVGKSIVELELTDFCSQIINKTKIDNSNHLCFPQDVVVGQSFEEYTKFRTCLVTEVGPNEMILDIGPKTINLYKSIIQNSATIFWNGPMGIYEWANFSHGTREIAASIANSSSKTIIGGGSTVDASHHFQIQDKINHISTGGGASLEFLEGKLLPGIKALEDK
;
A
#
# COMPACT_ATOMS: atom_id res chain seq x y z
N THR A 1 -6.68 19.28 6.02
CA THR A 1 -5.22 19.10 5.87
C THR A 1 -5.00 17.81 5.11
N PRO A 2 -4.16 17.78 4.05
CA PRO A 2 -4.04 16.60 3.19
C PRO A 2 -3.60 15.36 3.98
N PHE A 3 -4.46 14.35 4.02
CA PHE A 3 -4.19 13.06 4.64
C PHE A 3 -3.99 12.00 3.55
N THR A 4 -2.81 11.37 3.55
CA THR A 4 -2.46 10.31 2.60
C THR A 4 -2.31 8.98 3.32
N SER A 5 -3.04 7.97 2.86
CA SER A 5 -2.88 6.58 3.28
C SER A 5 -2.07 5.83 2.22
N ILE A 6 -1.11 5.01 2.65
CA ILE A 6 -0.25 4.22 1.78
C ILE A 6 -0.47 2.76 2.16
N LEU A 7 -1.09 2.00 1.26
CA LEU A 7 -1.55 0.64 1.52
C LEU A 7 -0.85 -0.34 0.57
N GLY A 8 0.02 -1.18 1.12
CA GLY A 8 0.76 -2.21 0.37
C GLY A 8 0.54 -3.62 0.91
N GLY A 9 1.51 -4.52 0.75
CA GLY A 9 1.42 -5.91 1.22
C GLY A 9 0.82 -6.88 0.21
N ALA A 10 0.70 -8.15 0.60
CA ALA A 10 0.46 -9.25 -0.34
C ALA A 10 -1.01 -9.42 -0.77
N LYS A 11 -1.97 -9.18 0.14
CA LYS A 11 -3.38 -9.51 -0.06
C LYS A 11 -4.29 -8.31 0.20
N VAL A 12 -5.37 -8.23 -0.57
CA VAL A 12 -6.47 -7.28 -0.36
C VAL A 12 -7.32 -7.71 0.82
N SER A 13 -7.56 -9.02 1.01
CA SER A 13 -8.41 -9.57 2.09
C SER A 13 -8.01 -9.08 3.47
N ASP A 14 -6.71 -8.98 3.73
CA ASP A 14 -6.14 -8.49 5.00
C ASP A 14 -6.46 -6.99 5.27
N LYS A 15 -6.95 -6.26 4.26
CA LYS A 15 -7.07 -4.78 4.30
C LYS A 15 -8.40 -4.24 3.81
N ILE A 16 -9.37 -5.08 3.44
CA ILE A 16 -10.70 -4.67 2.93
C ILE A 16 -11.30 -3.56 3.80
N LYS A 17 -11.44 -3.84 5.10
CA LYS A 17 -12.10 -2.93 6.05
C LYS A 17 -11.29 -1.66 6.32
N VAL A 18 -9.96 -1.76 6.28
CA VAL A 18 -9.07 -0.60 6.42
C VAL A 18 -9.23 0.31 5.19
N VAL A 19 -9.25 -0.25 3.98
CA VAL A 19 -9.52 0.49 2.75
C VAL A 19 -10.90 1.18 2.85
N GLU A 20 -11.96 0.44 3.19
CA GLU A 20 -13.32 0.99 3.33
C GLU A 20 -13.40 2.17 4.30
N ASN A 21 -12.80 2.04 5.49
CA ASN A 21 -12.85 3.09 6.50
C ASN A 21 -11.96 4.29 6.15
N LEU A 22 -10.86 4.08 5.41
CA LEU A 22 -9.95 5.14 5.00
C LEU A 22 -10.44 5.90 3.76
N LEU A 23 -11.29 5.30 2.92
CA LEU A 23 -11.86 5.95 1.74
C LEU A 23 -12.62 7.24 2.05
N SER A 24 -13.34 7.29 3.18
CA SER A 24 -14.08 8.49 3.60
C SER A 24 -13.24 9.52 4.35
N LYS A 25 -11.99 9.18 4.69
CA LYS A 25 -11.12 9.99 5.56
C LYS A 25 -9.89 10.53 4.86
N SER A 26 -9.35 9.77 3.90
CA SER A 26 -8.09 10.09 3.22
C SER A 26 -8.33 10.95 1.99
N ASN A 27 -7.47 11.94 1.78
CA ASN A 27 -7.40 12.71 0.55
C ASN A 27 -6.54 12.03 -0.53
N ASN A 28 -5.71 11.05 -0.17
CA ASN A 28 -5.04 10.18 -1.12
C ASN A 28 -4.92 8.78 -0.51
N ILE A 29 -5.02 7.75 -1.33
CA ILE A 29 -4.82 6.35 -0.98
C ILE A 29 -3.92 5.77 -2.06
N LEU A 30 -2.66 5.53 -1.72
CA LEU A 30 -1.65 4.97 -2.62
C LEU A 30 -1.64 3.46 -2.45
N ILE A 31 -1.99 2.72 -3.51
CA ILE A 31 -2.04 1.25 -3.50
C ILE A 31 -0.74 0.68 -4.07
N GLY A 32 -0.12 -0.27 -3.39
CA GLY A 32 1.09 -0.96 -3.84
C GLY A 32 1.14 -2.41 -3.38
N GLY A 33 2.30 -3.04 -3.47
CA GLY A 33 2.49 -4.45 -3.07
C GLY A 33 1.75 -5.44 -3.97
N GLY A 34 1.74 -6.71 -3.57
CA GLY A 34 1.02 -7.77 -4.28
C GLY A 34 -0.49 -7.51 -4.38
N MET A 35 -1.09 -6.86 -3.38
CA MET A 35 -2.51 -6.53 -3.39
C MET A 35 -2.91 -5.63 -4.57
N ALA A 36 -1.98 -4.83 -5.12
CA ALA A 36 -2.23 -3.99 -6.28
C ALA A 36 -2.64 -4.82 -7.51
N ALA A 37 -2.14 -6.05 -7.66
CA ALA A 37 -2.49 -6.90 -8.80
C ALA A 37 -4.00 -7.19 -8.87
N THR A 38 -4.68 -7.33 -7.74
CA THR A 38 -6.14 -7.58 -7.71
C THR A 38 -6.93 -6.33 -8.15
N PHE A 39 -6.48 -5.13 -7.76
CA PHE A 39 -7.05 -3.86 -8.23
C PHE A 39 -6.76 -3.58 -9.71
N LEU A 40 -5.60 -3.97 -10.22
CA LEU A 40 -5.27 -3.84 -11.64
C LEU A 40 -6.12 -4.81 -12.47
N LEU A 41 -6.26 -6.05 -12.02
CA LEU A 41 -7.13 -7.04 -12.66
C LEU A 41 -8.59 -6.59 -12.69
N SER A 42 -9.11 -5.98 -11.60
CA SER A 42 -10.46 -5.43 -11.56
C SER A 42 -10.68 -4.23 -12.51
N GLN A 43 -9.60 -3.67 -13.06
CA GLN A 43 -9.62 -2.64 -14.10
C GLN A 43 -9.45 -3.21 -15.51
N ASN A 44 -9.56 -4.54 -15.66
CA ASN A 44 -9.33 -5.28 -16.91
C ASN A 44 -7.89 -5.19 -17.42
N LEU A 45 -6.91 -5.01 -16.54
CA LEU A 45 -5.49 -5.10 -16.90
C LEU A 45 -4.97 -6.52 -16.70
N GLU A 46 -4.10 -6.95 -17.60
CA GLU A 46 -3.39 -8.22 -17.44
C GLU A 46 -2.33 -8.10 -16.34
N VAL A 47 -2.27 -9.10 -15.46
CA VAL A 47 -1.30 -9.16 -14.35
C VAL A 47 -0.48 -10.45 -14.35
N GLY A 48 -0.52 -11.20 -15.45
CA GLY A 48 0.23 -12.45 -15.62
C GLY A 48 -0.04 -13.46 -14.50
N LYS A 49 1.03 -13.93 -13.87
CA LYS A 49 1.05 -14.87 -12.74
C LYS A 49 1.10 -14.19 -11.37
N SER A 50 0.83 -12.88 -11.30
CA SER A 50 0.76 -12.18 -10.01
C SER A 50 -0.27 -12.83 -9.10
N ILE A 51 -0.01 -12.82 -7.79
CA ILE A 51 -0.96 -13.32 -6.80
C ILE A 51 -2.18 -12.39 -6.81
N VAL A 52 -3.36 -12.96 -7.04
CA VAL A 52 -4.63 -12.24 -7.08
C VAL A 52 -5.69 -12.97 -6.28
N GLU A 53 -6.60 -12.20 -5.69
CA GLU A 53 -7.79 -12.70 -4.98
C GLU A 53 -9.00 -12.46 -5.89
N LEU A 54 -9.29 -13.43 -6.77
CA LEU A 54 -10.31 -13.32 -7.81
C LEU A 54 -11.70 -13.03 -7.24
N GLU A 55 -12.01 -13.59 -6.08
CA GLU A 55 -13.26 -13.36 -5.36
C GLU A 55 -13.42 -11.91 -4.86
N LEU A 56 -12.34 -11.12 -4.84
CA LEU A 56 -12.33 -9.72 -4.40
C LEU A 56 -12.28 -8.72 -5.56
N THR A 57 -12.27 -9.16 -6.83
CA THR A 57 -12.24 -8.23 -7.98
C THR A 57 -13.51 -7.39 -8.07
N ASP A 58 -14.67 -7.96 -7.71
CA ASP A 58 -15.93 -7.23 -7.66
C ASP A 58 -15.90 -6.14 -6.59
N PHE A 59 -15.38 -6.47 -5.41
CA PHE A 59 -15.16 -5.50 -4.34
C PHE A 59 -14.22 -4.37 -4.78
N CYS A 60 -13.07 -4.70 -5.37
CA CYS A 60 -12.11 -3.70 -5.87
C CYS A 60 -12.75 -2.77 -6.91
N SER A 61 -13.54 -3.34 -7.83
CA SER A 61 -14.30 -2.59 -8.83
C SER A 61 -15.30 -1.63 -8.20
N GLN A 62 -16.04 -2.07 -7.19
CA GLN A 62 -17.00 -1.24 -6.45
C GLN A 62 -16.30 -0.06 -5.75
N ILE A 63 -15.18 -0.32 -5.09
CA ILE A 63 -14.36 0.73 -4.44
C ILE A 63 -13.89 1.76 -5.46
N ILE A 64 -13.34 1.33 -6.60
CA ILE A 64 -12.89 2.24 -7.66
C ILE A 64 -14.07 3.09 -8.16
N ASN A 65 -15.21 2.46 -8.47
CA ASN A 65 -16.38 3.17 -8.98
C ASN A 65 -16.94 4.18 -7.99
N LYS A 66 -16.95 3.85 -6.70
CA LYS A 66 -17.37 4.78 -5.64
C LYS A 66 -16.52 6.05 -5.65
N THR A 67 -15.20 5.93 -5.76
CA THR A 67 -14.31 7.11 -5.78
C THR A 67 -14.45 7.97 -7.04
N LYS A 68 -14.86 7.37 -8.17
CA LYS A 68 -15.17 8.11 -9.40
C LYS A 68 -16.47 8.90 -9.28
N ILE A 69 -17.52 8.28 -8.72
CA ILE A 69 -18.84 8.92 -8.55
C ILE A 69 -18.74 10.13 -7.63
N ASP A 70 -18.00 10.00 -6.52
CA ASP A 70 -17.87 11.05 -5.53
C ASP A 70 -16.90 12.19 -5.98
N ASN A 71 -16.35 12.13 -7.21
CA ASN A 71 -15.28 12.98 -7.74
C ASN A 71 -14.10 13.15 -6.78
N SER A 72 -13.94 12.18 -5.89
CA SER A 72 -12.96 12.24 -4.81
C SER A 72 -11.61 11.78 -5.35
N ASN A 73 -11.56 10.88 -6.34
CA ASN A 73 -10.35 10.47 -7.07
C ASN A 73 -9.08 10.37 -6.20
N HIS A 74 -9.25 9.82 -4.99
CA HIS A 74 -8.20 9.70 -4.00
C HIS A 74 -7.40 8.40 -4.17
N LEU A 75 -7.87 7.42 -4.96
CA LEU A 75 -7.14 6.16 -5.19
C LEU A 75 -6.09 6.32 -6.29
N CYS A 76 -4.84 6.01 -5.95
CA CYS A 76 -3.72 5.94 -6.88
C CYS A 76 -3.21 4.51 -6.97
N PHE A 77 -3.04 4.03 -8.21
CA PHE A 77 -2.52 2.70 -8.51
C PHE A 77 -1.16 2.81 -9.22
N PRO A 78 -0.35 1.73 -9.24
CA PRO A 78 0.88 1.72 -10.00
C PRO A 78 0.67 2.01 -11.50
N GLN A 79 1.53 2.84 -12.08
CA GLN A 79 1.58 3.11 -13.53
C GLN A 79 2.58 2.17 -14.23
N ASP A 80 3.62 1.79 -13.50
CA ASP A 80 4.66 0.86 -13.89
C ASP A 80 5.05 -0.02 -12.71
N VAL A 81 5.61 -1.18 -13.02
CA VAL A 81 5.89 -2.25 -12.07
C VAL A 81 7.22 -2.90 -12.40
N VAL A 82 7.84 -3.50 -11.39
CA VAL A 82 8.93 -4.45 -11.57
C VAL A 82 8.32 -5.85 -11.55
N VAL A 83 8.59 -6.60 -12.62
CA VAL A 83 8.07 -7.96 -12.80
C VAL A 83 9.19 -8.99 -12.83
N GLY A 84 8.94 -10.16 -12.26
CA GLY A 84 9.82 -11.33 -12.28
C GLY A 84 9.17 -12.53 -12.98
N GLN A 85 9.98 -13.53 -13.37
CA GLN A 85 9.48 -14.77 -14.00
C GLN A 85 9.07 -15.86 -13.00
N SER A 86 9.57 -15.77 -11.76
CA SER A 86 9.32 -16.69 -10.66
C SER A 86 9.30 -15.94 -9.32
N PHE A 87 8.68 -16.52 -8.29
CA PHE A 87 8.70 -15.96 -6.93
C PHE A 87 10.00 -16.35 -6.23
N GLU A 88 11.11 -15.78 -6.67
CA GLU A 88 12.46 -16.08 -6.18
C GLU A 88 13.30 -14.81 -6.12
N GLU A 89 14.15 -14.69 -5.09
CA GLU A 89 14.99 -13.52 -4.83
C GLU A 89 15.86 -13.09 -6.04
N TYR A 90 16.39 -14.07 -6.78
CA TYR A 90 17.32 -13.87 -7.89
C TYR A 90 16.69 -14.14 -9.27
N THR A 91 15.36 -14.11 -9.39
CA THR A 91 14.69 -14.28 -10.69
C THR A 91 15.08 -13.16 -11.66
N LYS A 92 15.05 -13.45 -12.97
CA LYS A 92 15.20 -12.41 -13.99
C LYS A 92 14.04 -11.43 -13.86
N PHE A 93 14.36 -10.15 -13.80
CA PHE A 93 13.37 -9.09 -13.68
C PHE A 93 13.52 -8.00 -14.74
N ARG A 94 12.42 -7.28 -14.98
CA ARG A 94 12.40 -6.07 -15.79
C ARG A 94 11.36 -5.09 -15.24
N THR A 95 11.44 -3.85 -15.68
CA THR A 95 10.39 -2.85 -15.43
C THR A 95 9.51 -2.70 -16.66
N CYS A 96 8.20 -2.55 -16.47
CA CYS A 96 7.26 -2.31 -17.56
C CYS A 96 6.06 -1.48 -17.09
N LEU A 97 5.29 -0.93 -18.04
CA LEU A 97 3.97 -0.38 -17.70
C LEU A 97 3.05 -1.49 -17.18
N VAL A 98 2.06 -1.12 -16.38
CA VAL A 98 1.03 -2.08 -15.91
C VAL A 98 0.22 -2.68 -17.07
N THR A 99 0.18 -2.02 -18.23
CA THR A 99 -0.45 -2.51 -19.45
C THR A 99 0.42 -3.48 -20.26
N GLU A 100 1.65 -3.75 -19.81
CA GLU A 100 2.67 -4.52 -20.55
C GLU A 100 3.18 -5.72 -19.73
N VAL A 101 2.46 -6.11 -18.68
CA VAL A 101 2.79 -7.30 -17.88
C VAL A 101 2.51 -8.54 -18.73
N GLY A 102 3.54 -9.36 -18.93
CA GLY A 102 3.45 -10.56 -19.75
C GLY A 102 2.74 -11.71 -19.03
N PRO A 103 2.22 -12.70 -19.78
CA PRO A 103 1.42 -13.80 -19.23
C PRO A 103 2.22 -14.74 -18.30
N ASN A 104 3.56 -14.72 -18.39
CA ASN A 104 4.45 -15.55 -17.56
C ASN A 104 5.15 -14.75 -16.46
N GLU A 105 4.76 -13.50 -16.24
CA GLU A 105 5.42 -12.59 -15.31
C GLU A 105 4.54 -12.32 -14.10
N MET A 106 5.14 -11.92 -12.99
CA MET A 106 4.44 -11.52 -11.77
C MET A 106 4.99 -10.21 -11.24
N ILE A 107 4.11 -9.36 -10.73
CA ILE A 107 4.43 -8.06 -10.12
C ILE A 107 5.07 -8.31 -8.75
N LEU A 108 6.29 -7.82 -8.57
CA LEU A 108 7.08 -8.02 -7.34
C LEU A 108 7.47 -6.71 -6.64
N ASP A 109 7.43 -5.57 -7.34
CA ASP A 109 7.64 -4.23 -6.76
C ASP A 109 7.01 -3.15 -7.67
N ILE A 110 6.91 -1.91 -7.18
CA ILE A 110 6.49 -0.76 -7.98
C ILE A 110 7.64 -0.21 -8.83
N GLY A 111 7.32 0.32 -10.01
CA GLY A 111 8.30 0.90 -10.93
C GLY A 111 8.65 2.37 -10.62
N PRO A 112 9.68 2.91 -11.30
CA PRO A 112 10.17 4.27 -11.09
C PRO A 112 9.14 5.38 -11.37
N LYS A 113 8.24 5.22 -12.34
CA LYS A 113 7.17 6.23 -12.59
C LYS A 113 6.21 6.29 -11.41
N THR A 114 5.81 5.13 -10.90
CA THR A 114 4.95 5.00 -9.72
C THR A 114 5.62 5.58 -8.48
N ILE A 115 6.91 5.27 -8.27
CA ILE A 115 7.69 5.84 -7.16
C ILE A 115 7.68 7.37 -7.23
N ASN A 116 7.95 7.95 -8.39
CA ASN A 116 7.98 9.41 -8.56
C ASN A 116 6.61 10.05 -8.30
N LEU A 117 5.53 9.43 -8.79
CA LEU A 117 4.18 9.87 -8.51
C LEU A 117 3.89 9.85 -6.99
N TYR A 118 4.18 8.73 -6.33
CA TYR A 118 3.89 8.56 -4.91
C TYR A 118 4.71 9.50 -4.04
N LYS A 119 5.98 9.72 -4.37
CA LYS A 119 6.84 10.73 -3.71
C LYS A 119 6.25 12.12 -3.79
N SER A 120 5.76 12.53 -4.95
CA SER A 120 5.12 13.83 -5.12
C SER A 120 3.90 13.98 -4.20
N ILE A 121 3.06 12.96 -4.11
CA ILE A 121 1.88 12.97 -3.22
C ILE A 121 2.30 13.01 -1.75
N ILE A 122 3.30 12.22 -1.36
CA ILE A 122 3.87 12.18 -0.01
C ILE A 122 4.40 13.56 0.41
N GLN A 123 5.15 14.24 -0.45
CA GLN A 123 5.72 15.56 -0.18
C GLN A 123 4.66 16.65 0.03
N ASN A 124 3.49 16.50 -0.59
CA ASN A 124 2.35 17.41 -0.46
C ASN A 124 1.35 16.99 0.64
N SER A 125 1.67 15.96 1.42
CA SER A 125 0.83 15.50 2.51
C SER A 125 1.13 16.26 3.80
N ALA A 126 0.11 16.42 4.66
CA ALA A 126 0.27 16.93 6.02
C ALA A 126 0.31 15.79 7.04
N THR A 127 -0.46 14.73 6.78
CA THR A 127 -0.47 13.49 7.58
C THR A 127 -0.31 12.31 6.64
N ILE A 128 0.50 11.34 7.06
CA ILE A 128 0.72 10.09 6.32
C ILE A 128 0.43 8.91 7.25
N PHE A 129 -0.37 7.97 6.77
CA PHE A 129 -0.50 6.64 7.35
C PHE A 129 0.07 5.62 6.37
N TRP A 130 1.05 4.83 6.81
CA TRP A 130 1.65 3.77 5.98
C TRP A 130 1.41 2.39 6.61
N ASN A 131 0.83 1.50 5.81
CA ASN A 131 0.58 0.11 6.15
C ASN A 131 0.78 -0.78 4.93
N GLY A 132 1.92 -1.44 4.88
CA GLY A 132 2.29 -2.49 3.93
C GLY A 132 3.38 -2.03 2.96
N PRO A 133 4.40 -2.87 2.71
CA PRO A 133 5.46 -2.56 1.76
C PRO A 133 4.94 -2.53 0.31
N MET A 134 5.68 -1.87 -0.58
CA MET A 134 5.31 -1.70 -1.99
C MET A 134 5.76 -2.87 -2.89
N GLY A 135 6.65 -3.70 -2.38
CA GLY A 135 7.21 -4.89 -3.01
C GLY A 135 7.79 -5.84 -1.96
N ILE A 136 8.55 -6.84 -2.39
CA ILE A 136 9.22 -7.80 -1.49
C ILE A 136 10.51 -7.17 -0.96
N TYR A 137 10.37 -6.39 0.10
CA TYR A 137 11.44 -5.54 0.63
C TYR A 137 12.64 -6.33 1.18
N GLU A 138 12.44 -7.60 1.51
CA GLU A 138 13.47 -8.53 1.94
C GLU A 138 14.44 -8.91 0.81
N TRP A 139 14.01 -8.75 -0.46
CA TRP A 139 14.81 -9.12 -1.63
C TRP A 139 15.40 -7.89 -2.30
N ALA A 140 16.72 -7.85 -2.46
CA ALA A 140 17.43 -6.69 -2.99
C ALA A 140 16.85 -6.19 -4.33
N ASN A 141 16.49 -7.11 -5.23
CA ASN A 141 15.91 -6.83 -6.55
C ASN A 141 14.49 -6.24 -6.52
N PHE A 142 13.75 -6.42 -5.42
CA PHE A 142 12.32 -6.07 -5.30
C PHE A 142 12.02 -5.19 -4.07
N SER A 143 13.07 -4.57 -3.54
CA SER A 143 13.02 -3.73 -2.34
C SER A 143 13.05 -2.23 -2.66
N HIS A 144 13.31 -1.86 -3.92
CA HIS A 144 13.57 -0.48 -4.30
C HIS A 144 12.34 0.40 -4.08
N GLY A 145 11.16 -0.02 -4.53
CA GLY A 145 9.92 0.73 -4.34
C GLY A 145 9.62 0.97 -2.86
N THR A 146 9.70 -0.07 -2.03
CA THR A 146 9.48 0.08 -0.58
C THR A 146 10.49 1.04 0.05
N ARG A 147 11.78 0.91 -0.30
CA ARG A 147 12.86 1.77 0.21
C ARG A 147 12.64 3.23 -0.17
N GLU A 148 12.28 3.50 -1.41
CA GLU A 148 12.08 4.87 -1.90
C GLU A 148 10.85 5.54 -1.27
N ILE A 149 9.77 4.77 -1.03
CA ILE A 149 8.61 5.27 -0.29
C ILE A 149 8.96 5.51 1.18
N ALA A 150 9.64 4.57 1.83
CA ALA A 150 10.12 4.70 3.20
C ALA A 150 10.99 5.96 3.37
N ALA A 151 11.97 6.16 2.49
CA ALA A 151 12.83 7.34 2.48
C ALA A 151 12.04 8.65 2.24
N SER A 152 11.03 8.62 1.35
CA SER A 152 10.18 9.79 1.10
C SER A 152 9.35 10.17 2.32
N ILE A 153 8.79 9.19 3.03
CA ILE A 153 8.03 9.41 4.27
C ILE A 153 8.96 10.01 5.34
N ALA A 154 10.13 9.39 5.53
CA ALA A 154 11.10 9.78 6.54
C ALA A 154 11.69 11.19 6.34
N ASN A 155 11.75 11.67 5.10
CA ASN A 155 12.23 13.02 4.78
C ASN A 155 11.08 14.03 4.58
N SER A 156 9.83 13.62 4.77
CA SER A 156 8.69 14.54 4.68
C SER A 156 8.55 15.37 5.96
N SER A 157 7.92 16.54 5.85
CA SER A 157 7.50 17.33 7.02
C SER A 157 6.14 16.91 7.57
N SER A 158 5.60 15.76 7.12
CA SER A 158 4.28 15.27 7.52
C SER A 158 4.31 14.72 8.94
N LYS A 159 3.13 14.70 9.58
CA LYS A 159 2.90 13.78 10.71
C LYS A 159 2.80 12.35 10.17
N THR A 160 3.71 11.48 10.57
CA THR A 160 3.83 10.12 10.05
C THR A 160 3.39 9.07 11.06
N ILE A 161 2.53 8.15 10.61
CA ILE A 161 2.08 6.99 11.37
C ILE A 161 2.36 5.75 10.54
N ILE A 162 3.05 4.76 11.12
CA ILE A 162 3.19 3.43 10.52
C ILE A 162 2.48 2.39 11.38
N GLY A 163 1.87 1.39 10.73
CA GLY A 163 1.23 0.29 11.40
C GLY A 163 1.33 -1.01 10.59
N GLY A 164 1.16 -2.15 11.27
CA GLY A 164 1.28 -3.49 10.68
C GLY A 164 2.72 -4.01 10.69
N GLY A 165 2.89 -5.28 11.10
CA GLY A 165 4.21 -5.89 11.37
C GLY A 165 5.21 -5.69 10.23
N SER A 166 4.84 -6.07 9.00
CA SER A 166 5.72 -5.92 7.84
C SER A 166 6.16 -4.49 7.53
N THR A 167 5.38 -3.49 7.94
CA THR A 167 5.73 -2.07 7.74
C THR A 167 6.70 -1.59 8.81
N VAL A 168 6.48 -2.04 10.05
CA VAL A 168 7.41 -1.83 11.16
C VAL A 168 8.75 -2.48 10.83
N ASP A 169 8.74 -3.72 10.38
CA ASP A 169 9.94 -4.46 9.97
C ASP A 169 10.67 -3.75 8.82
N ALA A 170 9.95 -3.32 7.77
CA ALA A 170 10.53 -2.54 6.69
C ALA A 170 11.13 -1.20 7.18
N SER A 171 10.49 -0.53 8.14
CA SER A 171 11.02 0.72 8.70
C SER A 171 12.36 0.52 9.44
N HIS A 172 12.51 -0.60 10.16
CA HIS A 172 13.76 -1.00 10.79
C HIS A 172 14.81 -1.43 9.76
N HIS A 173 14.40 -2.22 8.77
CA HIS A 173 15.27 -2.68 7.69
C HIS A 173 15.93 -1.52 6.95
N PHE A 174 15.16 -0.46 6.66
CA PHE A 174 15.65 0.76 6.01
C PHE A 174 16.14 1.84 6.97
N GLN A 175 16.19 1.55 8.29
CA GLN A 175 16.73 2.43 9.34
C GLN A 175 16.07 3.81 9.38
N ILE A 176 14.74 3.84 9.21
CA ILE A 176 13.97 5.10 9.25
C ILE A 176 13.11 5.25 10.51
N GLN A 177 13.13 4.30 11.44
CA GLN A 177 12.24 4.28 12.60
C GLN A 177 12.32 5.56 13.44
N ASP A 178 13.51 6.14 13.60
CA ASP A 178 13.74 7.35 14.40
C ASP A 178 13.20 8.63 13.74
N LYS A 179 12.82 8.54 12.47
CA LYS A 179 12.22 9.64 11.69
C LYS A 179 10.70 9.56 11.62
N ILE A 180 10.10 8.51 12.18
CA ILE A 180 8.65 8.31 12.19
C ILE A 180 8.05 8.87 13.47
N ASN A 181 6.97 9.65 13.38
CA ASN A 181 6.35 10.27 14.57
C ASN A 181 5.61 9.27 15.44
N HIS A 182 5.01 8.23 14.85
CA HIS A 182 4.37 7.16 15.59
C HIS A 182 4.50 5.81 14.90
N ILE A 183 5.10 4.85 15.60
CA ILE A 183 5.16 3.44 15.20
C ILE A 183 4.18 2.68 16.07
N SER A 184 3.12 2.13 15.46
CA SER A 184 2.17 1.36 16.24
C SER A 184 2.73 -0.02 16.60
N THR A 185 2.70 -0.34 17.89
CA THR A 185 3.03 -1.66 18.44
C THR A 185 1.80 -2.56 18.62
N GLY A 186 0.60 -2.07 18.31
CA GLY A 186 -0.66 -2.79 18.54
C GLY A 186 -0.93 -3.91 17.52
N GLY A 187 -0.10 -4.05 16.48
CA GLY A 187 -0.26 -5.08 15.45
C GLY A 187 -1.68 -5.12 14.89
N GLY A 188 -2.35 -6.27 15.03
CA GLY A 188 -3.74 -6.47 14.61
C GLY A 188 -4.73 -5.52 15.29
N ALA A 189 -4.54 -5.16 16.57
CA ALA A 189 -5.44 -4.26 17.27
C ALA A 189 -5.46 -2.85 16.65
N SER A 190 -4.33 -2.38 16.14
CA SER A 190 -4.28 -1.10 15.43
C SER A 190 -4.96 -1.14 14.09
N LEU A 191 -4.87 -2.27 13.39
CA LEU A 191 -5.65 -2.49 12.17
C LEU A 191 -7.14 -2.49 12.50
N GLU A 192 -7.58 -3.25 13.50
CA GLU A 192 -8.99 -3.28 13.92
C GLU A 192 -9.52 -1.89 14.32
N PHE A 193 -8.72 -1.10 15.03
CA PHE A 193 -9.06 0.29 15.32
C PHE A 193 -9.21 1.13 14.04
N LEU A 194 -8.30 0.96 13.08
CA LEU A 194 -8.34 1.62 11.78
C LEU A 194 -9.41 1.06 10.83
N GLU A 195 -9.96 -0.11 11.09
CA GLU A 195 -11.19 -0.61 10.47
C GLU A 195 -12.44 0.10 11.02
N GLY A 196 -12.30 0.88 12.10
CA GLY A 196 -13.41 1.53 12.79
C GLY A 196 -14.12 0.63 13.80
N LYS A 197 -13.54 -0.51 14.17
CA LYS A 197 -14.11 -1.36 15.22
C LYS A 197 -13.95 -0.69 16.58
N LEU A 198 -14.97 -0.85 17.42
CA LEU A 198 -14.88 -0.51 18.83
C LEU A 198 -14.09 -1.61 19.56
N LEU A 199 -12.86 -1.30 19.97
CA LEU A 199 -12.01 -2.25 20.69
C LEU A 199 -12.53 -2.45 22.12
N PRO A 200 -12.76 -3.70 22.59
CA PRO A 200 -13.31 -3.94 23.93
C PRO A 200 -12.52 -3.29 25.07
N GLY A 201 -11.19 -3.29 24.95
CA GLY A 201 -10.31 -2.66 25.94
C GLY A 201 -10.39 -1.14 25.97
N ILE A 202 -10.65 -0.48 24.82
CA ILE A 202 -10.87 0.97 24.77
C ILE A 202 -12.26 1.30 25.30
N LYS A 203 -13.29 0.55 24.88
CA LYS A 203 -14.66 0.72 25.34
C LYS A 203 -14.77 0.66 26.86
N ALA A 204 -14.07 -0.29 27.48
CA ALA A 204 -14.05 -0.43 28.94
C ALA A 204 -13.45 0.78 29.69
N LEU A 205 -12.74 1.67 28.98
CA LEU A 205 -12.11 2.87 29.52
C LEU A 205 -12.88 4.16 29.18
N GLU A 206 -13.85 4.13 28.26
CA GLU A 206 -14.61 5.31 27.83
C GLU A 206 -15.62 5.82 28.89
N ASP A 207 -15.90 5.04 29.94
CA ASP A 207 -16.77 5.43 31.06
C ASP A 207 -16.04 6.27 32.16
N LYS A 208 -15.03 7.07 31.80
CA LYS A 208 -14.29 7.94 32.74
C LYS A 208 -14.12 9.38 32.28
#